data_AF-A0A2N2PDV1-F1
#
_entry.id   AF-A0A2N2PDV1-F1
#
_cell.length_a   1.000
_cell.length_b   1.000
_cell.length_c   1.000
_cell.angle_alpha   90.00
_cell.angle_beta   90.00
_cell.angle_gamma   90.00
#
_symmetry.space_group_name_H-M   'P 1'
#
loop_
_entity.id
_entity.type
_entity.pdbx_description
1 polymer ?
#
loop_
_entity_poly.entity_id
_entity_poly.type
_entity_poly.pdbx_seq_one_letter_code
_entity_poly.pdbx_strand_id
1 'polypeptide(L)'
;MENNDEIFISTRLAYLSGKLLLVLLTMFIVIGLVVSPHDQNGQPVLLLLEVKAYEDYRHTAQNFLLEFNTLDREISDILSGIHRGDLFSQSHQTLKTFQKAYDLTMKIDRMNVPIAATGVHDQIYSISMRYLEIARLVMQWISTPEASIQEQIDLELAQARSEKTTLEKSQWMNHP
;
A
#
# COMPACT_ATOMS: atom_id res chain seq x y z
N MET A 1 36.77 33.80 60.24
CA MET A 1 37.07 33.70 58.79
C MET A 1 36.48 32.39 58.29
N GLU A 2 35.14 32.26 58.26
CA GLU A 2 34.47 30.98 57.92
C GLU A 2 33.16 31.18 57.12
N ASN A 3 32.81 32.42 56.76
CA ASN A 3 31.57 32.74 56.03
C ASN A 3 31.79 32.99 54.52
N ASN A 4 33.03 33.20 54.09
CA ASN A 4 33.31 33.47 52.68
C ASN A 4 33.33 32.18 51.86
N ASP A 5 33.78 31.06 52.42
CA ASP A 5 33.96 29.80 51.68
C ASP A 5 32.63 29.12 51.30
N GLU A 6 31.58 29.23 52.15
CA GLU A 6 30.25 28.69 51.83
C GLU A 6 29.58 29.41 50.65
N ILE A 7 29.76 30.74 50.55
CA ILE A 7 29.23 31.56 49.44
C ILE A 7 29.92 31.20 48.11
N PHE A 8 31.24 30.94 48.14
CA PHE A 8 31.99 30.51 46.96
C PHE A 8 31.59 29.09 46.48
N ILE A 9 31.28 28.17 47.39
CA ILE A 9 30.81 26.82 47.02
C ILE A 9 29.41 26.88 46.41
N SER A 10 28.49 27.64 47.00
CA SER A 10 27.11 27.81 46.49
C SER A 10 27.08 28.43 45.09
N THR A 11 27.87 29.49 44.86
CA THR A 11 27.96 30.15 43.54
C THR A 11 28.59 29.24 42.48
N ARG A 12 29.59 28.43 42.84
CA ARG A 12 30.22 27.46 41.92
C ARG A 12 29.25 26.32 41.54
N LEU A 13 28.47 25.83 42.50
CA LEU A 13 27.44 24.80 42.27
C LEU A 13 26.31 25.35 41.39
N ALA A 14 25.87 26.58 41.62
CA ALA A 14 24.87 27.26 40.78
C ALA A 14 25.37 27.51 39.34
N TYR A 15 26.64 27.85 39.18
CA TYR A 15 27.26 28.03 37.87
C TYR A 15 27.41 26.71 37.11
N LEU A 16 27.81 25.64 37.79
CA LEU A 16 27.90 24.29 37.21
C LEU A 16 26.53 23.74 36.82
N SER A 17 25.52 23.89 37.68
CA SER A 17 24.15 23.45 37.38
C SER A 17 23.54 24.27 36.24
N GLY A 18 23.75 25.59 36.21
CA GLY A 18 23.31 26.45 35.11
C GLY A 18 23.94 26.06 33.77
N LYS A 19 25.24 25.73 33.75
CA LYS A 19 25.92 25.28 32.52
C LYS A 19 25.39 23.93 32.03
N LEU A 20 25.13 22.99 32.94
CA LEU A 20 24.52 21.69 32.61
C LEU A 20 23.11 21.87 32.00
N LEU A 21 22.30 22.74 32.60
CA LEU A 21 20.94 23.03 32.13
C LEU A 21 20.96 23.69 30.75
N LEU A 22 21.92 24.58 30.51
CA LEU A 22 22.10 25.25 29.20
C LEU A 22 22.52 24.25 28.12
N VAL A 23 23.47 23.35 28.43
CA VAL A 23 23.87 22.28 27.49
C VAL A 23 22.70 21.36 27.20
N LEU A 24 21.93 20.96 28.22
CA LEU A 24 20.75 20.12 28.07
C LEU A 24 19.67 20.79 27.20
N LEU A 25 19.38 22.07 27.45
CA LEU A 25 18.43 22.87 26.67
C LEU A 25 18.88 22.97 25.21
N THR A 26 20.17 23.25 24.98
CA THR A 26 20.72 23.35 23.63
C THR A 26 20.62 22.01 22.90
N MET A 27 20.89 20.91 23.59
CA MET A 27 20.71 19.55 23.06
C MET A 27 19.25 19.30 22.67
N PHE A 28 18.28 19.64 23.52
CA PHE A 28 16.86 19.48 23.20
C PHE A 28 16.43 20.33 21.99
N ILE A 29 16.94 21.55 21.86
CA ILE A 29 16.66 22.43 20.70
C ILE A 29 17.21 21.81 19.41
N VAL A 30 18.46 21.33 19.43
CA VAL A 30 19.09 20.70 18.26
C VAL A 30 18.35 19.42 17.87
N ILE A 31 17.98 18.59 18.84
CA ILE A 31 17.18 17.38 18.58
C ILE A 31 15.80 17.75 18.02
N GLY A 32 15.15 18.78 18.56
CA GLY A 32 13.88 19.29 18.04
C GLY A 32 13.98 19.76 16.59
N LEU A 33 15.07 20.42 16.22
CA LEU A 33 15.29 20.87 14.84
C LEU A 33 15.59 19.72 13.87
N VAL A 34 16.35 18.70 14.31
CA VAL A 34 16.73 17.57 13.44
C VAL A 34 15.61 16.54 13.30
N VAL A 35 14.85 16.31 14.37
CA VAL A 35 13.81 15.26 14.41
C VAL A 35 12.43 15.78 13.98
N SER A 36 12.20 17.09 14.00
CA SER A 36 10.93 17.65 13.53
C SER A 36 10.80 17.47 12.00
N PRO A 37 9.79 16.73 11.53
CA PRO A 37 9.55 16.57 10.09
C PRO A 37 9.02 17.89 9.52
N HIS A 38 9.78 18.49 8.61
CA HIS A 38 9.43 19.72 7.91
C HIS A 38 9.09 19.41 6.45
N ASP A 39 8.09 20.11 5.90
CA ASP A 39 7.76 20.06 4.47
C ASP A 39 8.93 20.60 3.61
N GLN A 40 8.86 20.36 2.29
CA GLN A 40 9.71 20.98 1.28
C GLN A 40 9.71 22.52 1.33
N ASN A 41 8.70 23.12 1.98
CA ASN A 41 8.56 24.56 2.20
C ASN A 41 8.96 25.04 3.61
N GLY A 42 9.56 24.18 4.45
CA GLY A 42 10.07 24.57 5.78
C GLY A 42 8.99 24.82 6.84
N GLN A 43 7.74 24.41 6.59
CA GLN A 43 6.65 24.53 7.56
C GLN A 43 6.47 23.22 8.35
N PRO A 44 6.09 23.30 9.65
CA PRO A 44 5.72 22.12 10.42
C PRO A 44 4.44 21.53 9.83
N VAL A 45 4.53 20.30 9.29
CA VAL A 45 3.38 19.67 8.65
C VAL A 45 2.41 19.19 9.71
N LEU A 46 1.32 19.92 9.91
CA LEU A 46 0.11 19.38 10.51
C LEU A 46 -0.54 18.45 9.47
N LEU A 47 -0.02 17.23 9.32
CA LEU A 47 -0.76 16.21 8.60
C LEU A 47 -2.00 15.92 9.46
N LEU A 48 -3.16 16.39 9.00
CA LEU A 48 -4.42 15.82 9.46
C LEU A 48 -4.28 14.30 9.26
N LEU A 49 -4.54 13.52 10.32
CA LEU A 49 -4.41 12.05 10.29
C LEU A 49 -5.13 11.46 9.07
N GLU A 50 -6.26 12.06 8.68
CA GLU A 50 -7.05 11.76 7.50
C GLU A 50 -6.27 11.90 6.17
N VAL A 51 -5.53 13.01 5.99
CA VAL A 51 -4.76 13.28 4.76
C VAL A 51 -3.62 12.28 4.62
N LYS A 52 -2.96 11.97 5.73
CA LYS A 52 -1.93 10.92 5.74
C LYS A 52 -2.52 9.55 5.42
N ALA A 53 -3.64 9.19 6.04
CA ALA A 53 -4.31 7.90 5.80
C ALA A 53 -4.75 7.76 4.34
N TYR A 54 -5.21 8.86 3.72
CA TYR A 54 -5.56 8.90 2.30
C TYR A 54 -4.36 8.66 1.39
N GLU A 55 -3.23 9.32 1.66
CA GLU A 55 -2.00 9.13 0.89
C GLU A 55 -1.41 7.72 1.07
N ASP A 56 -1.36 7.23 2.30
CA ASP A 56 -0.93 5.85 2.62
C ASP A 56 -1.82 4.83 1.89
N TYR A 57 -3.13 5.07 1.83
CA TYR A 57 -4.06 4.23 1.09
C TYR A 57 -3.82 4.31 -0.43
N ARG A 58 -3.50 5.49 -0.98
CA ARG A 58 -3.15 5.65 -2.40
C ARG A 58 -1.93 4.84 -2.79
N HIS A 59 -0.86 4.87 -2.00
CA HIS A 59 0.31 4.02 -2.21
C HIS A 59 -0.05 2.53 -2.14
N THR A 60 -0.95 2.17 -1.24
CA THR A 60 -1.43 0.79 -1.13
C THR A 60 -2.25 0.38 -2.37
N ALA A 61 -3.09 1.27 -2.89
CA ALA A 61 -3.83 1.03 -4.13
C ALA A 61 -2.93 0.87 -5.36
N GLN A 62 -1.84 1.63 -5.44
CA GLN A 62 -0.81 1.42 -6.48
C GLN A 62 -0.25 -0.01 -6.42
N ASN A 63 0.01 -0.54 -5.23
CA ASN A 63 0.44 -1.93 -5.07
C ASN A 63 -0.63 -2.92 -5.54
N PHE A 64 -1.91 -2.68 -5.24
CA PHE A 64 -2.99 -3.53 -5.76
C PHE A 64 -3.05 -3.57 -7.28
N LEU A 65 -2.85 -2.45 -7.96
CA LEU A 65 -2.78 -2.42 -9.42
C LEU A 65 -1.62 -3.26 -9.97
N LEU A 66 -0.46 -3.27 -9.29
CA LEU A 66 0.66 -4.15 -9.64
C LEU A 66 0.32 -5.64 -9.41
N GLU A 67 -0.41 -5.95 -8.34
CA GLU A 67 -0.90 -7.31 -8.07
C GLU A 67 -1.90 -7.76 -9.15
N PHE A 68 -2.81 -6.88 -9.61
CA PHE A 68 -3.69 -7.16 -10.75
C PHE A 68 -2.92 -7.38 -12.05
N ASN A 69 -1.87 -6.59 -12.33
CA ASN A 69 -0.99 -6.82 -13.48
C ASN A 69 -0.28 -8.16 -13.43
N THR A 70 0.02 -8.64 -12.22
CA THR A 70 0.63 -9.96 -12.01
C THR A 70 -0.39 -11.07 -12.28
N LEU A 71 -1.62 -10.94 -11.78
CA LEU A 71 -2.70 -11.88 -12.09
C LEU A 71 -3.02 -11.93 -13.58
N ASP A 72 -3.09 -10.77 -14.25
CA ASP A 72 -3.34 -10.68 -15.69
C ASP A 72 -2.29 -11.43 -16.52
N ARG A 73 -1.01 -11.29 -16.14
CA ARG A 73 0.09 -12.02 -16.77
C ARG A 73 -0.01 -13.51 -16.52
N GLU A 74 -0.23 -13.93 -15.27
CA GLU A 74 -0.36 -15.35 -14.92
C GLU A 74 -1.52 -16.02 -15.66
N ILE A 75 -2.67 -15.35 -15.75
CA ILE A 75 -3.83 -15.81 -16.51
C ILE A 75 -3.48 -15.92 -18.00
N SER A 76 -2.85 -14.90 -18.58
CA SER A 76 -2.45 -14.91 -19.99
C SER A 76 -1.42 -16.03 -20.29
N ASP A 77 -0.51 -16.29 -19.37
CA ASP A 77 0.48 -17.38 -19.47
C ASP A 77 -0.22 -18.75 -19.44
N ILE A 78 -1.21 -18.93 -18.56
CA ILE A 78 -2.03 -20.16 -18.51
C ILE A 78 -2.77 -20.35 -19.84
N LEU A 79 -3.50 -19.32 -20.30
CA LEU A 79 -4.31 -19.38 -21.52
C LEU A 79 -3.47 -19.66 -22.78
N SER A 80 -2.25 -19.10 -22.85
CA SER A 80 -1.33 -19.33 -23.98
C SER A 80 -0.55 -20.66 -23.88
N GLY A 81 -0.33 -21.17 -22.66
CA GLY A 81 0.45 -22.37 -22.37
C GLY A 81 -0.28 -23.70 -22.60
N ILE A 82 -1.61 -23.68 -22.76
CA ILE A 82 -2.46 -24.89 -22.82
C ILE A 82 -2.07 -25.88 -23.93
N HIS A 83 -1.48 -25.40 -25.02
CA HIS A 83 -1.04 -26.26 -26.13
C HIS A 83 0.40 -26.80 -25.98
N ARG A 84 1.12 -26.50 -24.87
CA ARG A 84 2.57 -26.77 -24.75
C ARG A 84 3.04 -27.49 -23.49
N GLY A 85 2.18 -27.73 -22.49
CA GLY A 85 2.58 -28.29 -21.19
C GLY A 85 1.73 -29.45 -20.70
N ASP A 86 2.19 -30.13 -19.64
CA ASP A 86 1.45 -31.17 -18.91
C ASP A 86 0.21 -30.59 -18.19
N LEU A 87 -0.94 -31.26 -18.28
CA LEU A 87 -2.20 -30.86 -17.65
C LEU A 87 -2.12 -30.73 -16.13
N PHE A 88 -1.31 -31.55 -15.46
CA PHE A 88 -1.10 -31.47 -14.02
C PHE A 88 -0.40 -30.16 -13.64
N SER A 89 0.66 -29.80 -14.36
CA SER A 89 1.35 -28.51 -14.19
C SER A 89 0.41 -27.32 -14.43
N GLN A 90 -0.45 -27.40 -15.46
CA GLN A 90 -1.45 -26.36 -15.75
C GLN A 90 -2.51 -26.23 -14.64
N SER A 91 -3.00 -27.37 -14.13
CA SER A 91 -3.95 -27.41 -13.02
C SER A 91 -3.37 -26.78 -11.75
N HIS A 92 -2.14 -27.15 -11.39
CA HIS A 92 -1.45 -26.57 -10.25
C HIS A 92 -1.22 -25.06 -10.40
N GLN A 93 -0.80 -24.62 -11.59
CA GLN A 93 -0.62 -23.19 -11.88
C GLN A 93 -1.93 -22.42 -11.73
N THR A 94 -3.03 -22.98 -12.22
CA THR A 94 -4.34 -22.32 -12.16
C THR A 94 -4.89 -22.26 -10.74
N LEU A 95 -4.73 -23.34 -9.96
CA LEU A 95 -5.08 -23.35 -8.54
C LEU A 95 -4.30 -22.26 -7.77
N LYS A 96 -3.00 -22.13 -8.06
CA LYS A 96 -2.16 -21.08 -7.47
C LYS A 96 -2.65 -19.68 -7.86
N THR A 97 -2.99 -19.44 -9.12
CA THR A 97 -3.47 -18.13 -9.60
C THR A 97 -4.82 -17.76 -8.97
N PHE A 98 -5.74 -18.71 -8.82
CA PHE A 98 -6.99 -18.49 -8.09
C PHE A 98 -6.77 -18.20 -6.62
N GLN A 99 -5.90 -18.96 -5.94
CA GLN A 99 -5.59 -18.70 -4.54
C GLN A 99 -5.06 -17.27 -4.36
N LYS A 100 -4.17 -16.81 -5.26
CA LYS A 100 -3.69 -15.42 -5.24
C LYS A 100 -4.80 -14.41 -5.47
N ALA A 101 -5.70 -14.64 -6.43
CA ALA A 101 -6.82 -13.74 -6.68
C ALA A 101 -7.76 -13.66 -5.46
N TYR A 102 -8.00 -14.78 -4.80
CA TYR A 102 -8.78 -14.86 -3.57
C TYR A 102 -8.10 -14.11 -2.42
N ASP A 103 -6.81 -14.39 -2.18
CA ASP A 103 -6.04 -13.73 -1.12
C ASP A 103 -5.96 -12.22 -1.32
N LEU A 104 -5.79 -11.75 -2.56
CA LEU A 104 -5.81 -10.34 -2.92
C LEU A 104 -7.19 -9.72 -2.65
N THR A 105 -8.26 -10.38 -3.07
CA THR A 105 -9.63 -9.91 -2.83
C THR A 105 -9.91 -9.79 -1.32
N MET A 106 -9.53 -10.80 -0.54
CA MET A 106 -9.67 -10.78 0.92
C MET A 106 -8.81 -9.71 1.60
N LYS A 107 -7.60 -9.45 1.07
CA LYS A 107 -6.71 -8.40 1.54
C LYS A 107 -7.30 -7.01 1.28
N ILE A 108 -7.93 -6.82 0.13
CA ILE A 108 -8.62 -5.57 -0.22
C ILE A 108 -9.83 -5.42 0.70
N ASP A 109 -10.74 -6.40 0.78
CA ASP A 109 -11.97 -6.36 1.59
C ASP A 109 -11.73 -5.98 3.06
N ARG A 110 -10.65 -6.49 3.65
CA ARG A 110 -10.33 -6.27 5.08
C ARG A 110 -9.51 -5.02 5.36
N MET A 111 -9.19 -4.24 4.34
CA MET A 111 -8.36 -3.05 4.50
C MET A 111 -9.12 -1.95 5.24
N ASN A 112 -8.42 -1.23 6.12
CA ASN A 112 -8.97 0.00 6.68
C ASN A 112 -8.92 1.10 5.61
N VAL A 113 -10.07 1.69 5.29
CA VAL A 113 -10.21 2.65 4.19
C VAL A 113 -10.59 4.01 4.77
N PRO A 114 -9.82 5.08 4.49
CA PRO A 114 -10.22 6.43 4.86
C PRO A 114 -11.50 6.82 4.11
N ILE A 115 -12.38 7.60 4.74
CA ILE A 115 -13.71 7.94 4.19
C ILE A 115 -13.59 8.57 2.79
N ALA A 116 -12.56 9.40 2.59
CA ALA A 116 -12.29 10.05 1.31
C ALA A 116 -11.90 9.09 0.17
N ALA A 117 -11.53 7.83 0.47
CA ALA A 117 -11.13 6.82 -0.52
C ALA A 117 -12.16 5.71 -0.74
N THR A 118 -13.31 5.70 -0.04
CA THR A 118 -14.32 4.62 -0.14
C THR A 118 -14.76 4.36 -1.57
N GLY A 119 -15.06 5.41 -2.35
CA GLY A 119 -15.51 5.22 -3.73
C GLY A 119 -14.46 4.58 -4.64
N VAL A 120 -13.18 4.83 -4.39
CA VAL A 120 -12.08 4.19 -5.14
C VAL A 120 -11.82 2.78 -4.63
N HIS A 121 -11.95 2.56 -3.32
CA HIS A 121 -11.87 1.24 -2.73
C HIS A 121 -12.91 0.29 -3.34
N ASP A 122 -14.16 0.74 -3.50
CA ASP A 122 -15.23 -0.04 -4.12
C ASP A 122 -14.87 -0.44 -5.56
N GLN A 123 -14.22 0.46 -6.31
CA GLN A 123 -13.73 0.17 -7.66
C GLN A 123 -12.61 -0.88 -7.65
N ILE A 124 -11.62 -0.73 -6.76
CA ILE A 124 -10.53 -1.70 -6.58
C ILE A 124 -11.08 -3.08 -6.21
N TYR A 125 -12.05 -3.12 -5.30
CA TYR A 125 -12.70 -4.36 -4.87
C TYR A 125 -13.51 -5.03 -5.99
N SER A 126 -14.24 -4.25 -6.80
CA SER A 126 -14.91 -4.75 -8.00
C SER A 126 -13.92 -5.39 -8.97
N ILE A 127 -12.77 -4.73 -9.23
CA ILE A 127 -11.72 -5.26 -10.09
C ILE A 127 -11.15 -6.57 -9.52
N SER A 128 -10.90 -6.66 -8.20
CA SER A 128 -10.40 -7.90 -7.60
C SER A 128 -11.39 -9.05 -7.72
N MET A 129 -12.68 -8.78 -7.51
CA MET A 129 -13.74 -9.77 -7.68
C MET A 129 -13.79 -10.30 -9.12
N ARG A 130 -13.59 -9.43 -10.13
CA ARG A 130 -13.49 -9.89 -11.53
C ARG A 130 -12.28 -10.77 -11.78
N TYR A 131 -11.09 -10.41 -11.27
CA TYR A 131 -9.92 -11.29 -11.42
C TYR A 131 -10.10 -12.65 -10.72
N LEU A 132 -10.79 -12.68 -9.58
CA LEU A 132 -11.17 -13.93 -8.92
C LEU A 132 -12.12 -14.77 -9.78
N GLU A 133 -13.12 -14.13 -10.39
CA GLU A 133 -14.06 -14.79 -11.30
C GLU A 133 -13.36 -15.33 -12.56
N ILE A 134 -12.46 -14.54 -13.16
CA ILE A 134 -11.66 -14.99 -14.30
C ILE A 134 -10.83 -16.22 -13.90
N ALA A 135 -10.18 -16.20 -12.73
CA ALA A 135 -9.41 -17.36 -12.27
C ALA A 135 -10.29 -18.62 -12.07
N ARG A 136 -11.54 -18.45 -11.59
CA ARG A 136 -12.54 -19.52 -11.50
C ARG A 136 -12.90 -20.08 -12.88
N LEU A 137 -13.16 -19.20 -13.85
CA LEU A 137 -13.49 -19.59 -15.22
C LEU A 137 -12.32 -20.30 -15.90
N VAL A 138 -11.07 -19.86 -15.69
CA VAL A 138 -9.87 -20.52 -16.22
C VAL A 138 -9.73 -21.94 -15.65
N MET A 139 -9.98 -22.15 -14.36
CA MET A 139 -10.02 -23.52 -13.80
C MET A 139 -11.08 -24.39 -14.45
N GLN A 140 -12.28 -23.83 -14.63
CA GLN A 140 -13.38 -24.53 -15.27
C GLN A 140 -13.02 -24.90 -16.71
N TRP A 141 -12.38 -23.97 -17.44
CA TRP A 141 -11.99 -24.18 -18.83
C TRP A 141 -10.88 -25.23 -18.99
N ILE A 142 -9.90 -25.28 -18.10
CA ILE A 142 -8.86 -26.33 -18.14
C ILE A 142 -9.46 -27.72 -17.86
N SER A 143 -10.45 -27.78 -16.99
CA SER A 143 -11.14 -29.04 -16.67
C SER A 143 -12.07 -29.47 -17.81
N THR A 144 -12.76 -28.51 -18.41
CA THR A 144 -13.73 -28.71 -19.50
C THR A 144 -13.54 -27.61 -20.55
N PRO A 145 -12.72 -27.83 -21.59
CA PRO A 145 -12.44 -26.82 -22.62
C PRO A 145 -13.64 -26.58 -23.53
N GLU A 146 -14.55 -25.69 -23.10
CA GLU A 146 -15.72 -25.27 -23.87
C GLU A 146 -15.53 -23.85 -24.43
N ALA A 147 -15.92 -23.63 -25.70
CA ALA A 147 -15.81 -22.33 -26.35
C ALA A 147 -16.59 -21.23 -25.62
N SER A 148 -17.75 -21.56 -25.05
CA SER A 148 -18.59 -20.63 -24.29
C SER A 148 -17.91 -20.11 -23.01
N ILE A 149 -17.07 -20.93 -22.37
CA ILE A 149 -16.29 -20.53 -21.20
C ILE A 149 -15.12 -19.65 -21.62
N GLN A 150 -14.47 -19.98 -22.74
CA GLN A 150 -13.40 -19.15 -23.29
C GLN A 150 -13.90 -17.75 -23.65
N GLU A 151 -15.06 -17.62 -24.30
CA GLU A 151 -15.68 -16.33 -24.60
C GLU A 151 -15.99 -15.51 -23.33
N GLN A 152 -16.44 -16.17 -22.26
CA GLN A 152 -16.66 -15.52 -20.96
C GLN A 152 -15.35 -15.03 -20.33
N ILE A 153 -14.28 -15.82 -20.40
CA ILE A 153 -12.95 -15.42 -19.92
C ILE A 153 -12.48 -14.17 -20.67
N ASP A 154 -12.61 -14.15 -22.00
CA ASP A 154 -12.18 -13.02 -22.83
C ASP A 154 -12.99 -11.75 -22.52
N LEU A 155 -14.30 -11.89 -22.31
CA LEU A 155 -15.19 -10.78 -21.94
C LEU A 155 -14.82 -10.20 -20.57
N GLU A 156 -14.67 -11.04 -19.55
CA GLU A 156 -14.34 -10.60 -18.20
C GLU A 156 -12.92 -9.99 -18.13
N LEU A 157 -11.95 -10.56 -18.85
CA LEU A 157 -10.61 -9.98 -18.98
C LEU A 157 -10.66 -8.59 -19.62
N ALA A 158 -11.43 -8.41 -20.69
CA ALA A 158 -11.57 -7.12 -21.34
C ALA A 158 -12.20 -6.08 -20.39
N GLN A 159 -13.23 -6.47 -19.64
CA GLN A 159 -13.86 -5.60 -18.65
C GLN A 159 -12.91 -5.24 -17.51
N ALA A 160 -12.27 -6.24 -16.89
CA ALA A 160 -11.32 -6.03 -15.78
C ALA A 160 -10.14 -5.14 -16.19
N ARG A 161 -9.60 -5.33 -17.40
CA ARG A 161 -8.54 -4.48 -17.96
C ARG A 161 -9.02 -3.05 -18.18
N SER A 162 -10.22 -2.86 -18.74
CA SER A 162 -10.81 -1.54 -18.97
C SER A 162 -11.06 -0.78 -17.66
N GLU A 163 -11.64 -1.44 -16.66
CA GLU A 163 -11.88 -0.86 -15.33
C GLU A 163 -10.56 -0.48 -14.65
N LYS A 164 -9.58 -1.40 -14.65
CA LYS A 164 -8.24 -1.14 -14.12
C LYS A 164 -7.56 0.06 -14.81
N THR A 165 -7.58 0.12 -16.14
CA THR A 165 -6.99 1.25 -16.89
C THR A 165 -7.73 2.57 -16.63
N THR A 166 -9.04 2.53 -16.40
CA THR A 166 -9.83 3.71 -16.01
C THR A 166 -9.39 4.20 -14.63
N LEU A 167 -9.21 3.29 -13.67
CA LEU A 167 -8.72 3.61 -12.34
C LEU A 167 -7.29 4.17 -12.39
N GLU A 168 -6.37 3.52 -13.10
CA GLU A 168 -4.98 3.96 -13.31
C GLU A 168 -4.89 5.40 -13.84
N LYS A 169 -5.80 5.78 -14.75
CA LYS A 169 -5.88 7.11 -15.36
C LYS A 169 -6.69 8.13 -14.56
N SER A 170 -7.32 7.72 -13.46
CA SER A 170 -8.13 8.61 -12.64
C SER A 170 -7.30 9.75 -12.04
N GLN A 171 -7.93 10.90 -11.76
CA GLN A 171 -7.25 12.00 -11.09
C GLN A 171 -6.73 11.59 -9.71
N TRP A 172 -7.46 10.71 -9.02
CA TRP A 172 -7.11 10.15 -7.73
C TRP A 172 -5.74 9.46 -7.71
N MET A 173 -5.44 8.68 -8.76
CA MET A 173 -4.16 7.99 -8.89
C MET A 173 -2.98 8.92 -9.22
N ASN A 174 -3.26 10.06 -9.86
CA ASN A 174 -2.24 10.90 -10.50
C ASN A 174 -2.01 12.25 -9.79
N HIS A 175 -2.83 12.65 -8.82
CA HIS A 175 -2.68 13.91 -8.10
C HIS A 175 -2.70 13.69 -6.58
N PRO A 176 -1.71 14.19 -5.82
CA PRO A 176 -1.73 14.23 -4.35
C PRO A 176 -2.77 15.23 -3.83
#